data_AF-A0A9E0IR63-F1
#
_entry.id   AF-A0A9E0IR63-F1
#
_cell.length_a   1.000
_cell.length_b   1.000
_cell.length_c   1.000
_cell.angle_alpha   90.00
_cell.angle_beta   90.00
_cell.angle_gamma   90.00
#
_symmetry.space_group_name_H-M   'P 1'
#
loop_
_entity.id
_entity.type
_entity.pdbx_description
1 polymer ?
#
loop_
_entity_poly.entity_id
_entity_poly.type
_entity_poly.pdbx_seq_one_letter_code
_entity_poly.pdbx_strand_id
1 'polypeptide(L)'
;MIALRQMLSSWTGRVVVAFLLVQLLLPLRYYLWHRDPHDERFAWRMFSPMRMATCEARFTVDDQPVRILGQFHEAWLELANRGRFVVLEAMAARLCGQRAGVDVHLTLTCRYMDGSSRTYGGRDMCIAERL
;
A
#
# COMPACT_ATOMS: atom_id res chain seq x y z
N MET A 1 -27.02 -26.90 -6.92
CA MET A 1 -26.74 -26.82 -8.38
C MET A 1 -27.96 -26.41 -9.22
N ILE A 2 -29.16 -26.92 -8.95
CA ILE A 2 -30.38 -26.61 -9.74
C ILE A 2 -30.73 -25.11 -9.71
N ALA A 3 -30.65 -24.46 -8.55
CA ALA A 3 -30.93 -23.03 -8.38
C ALA A 3 -29.97 -22.10 -9.16
N LEU A 4 -28.66 -22.43 -9.20
CA LEU A 4 -27.67 -21.62 -9.93
C LEU A 4 -27.92 -21.68 -11.44
N ARG A 5 -28.29 -22.86 -11.97
CA ARG A 5 -28.67 -23.01 -13.39
C ARG A 5 -29.92 -22.20 -13.74
N GLN A 6 -30.91 -22.14 -12.85
CA GLN A 6 -32.09 -21.29 -13.03
C GLN A 6 -31.77 -19.78 -12.93
N MET A 7 -30.86 -19.37 -12.03
CA MET A 7 -30.44 -17.96 -11.99
C MET A 7 -29.65 -17.57 -13.24
N LEU A 8 -28.84 -18.47 -13.80
CA LEU A 8 -28.06 -18.19 -15.01
C LEU A 8 -28.90 -18.21 -16.30
N SER A 9 -30.13 -18.75 -16.28
CA SER A 9 -30.98 -18.80 -17.47
C SER A 9 -31.66 -17.46 -17.79
N SER A 10 -31.80 -16.55 -16.83
CA SER A 10 -32.34 -15.22 -17.06
C SER A 10 -31.25 -14.16 -17.19
N TRP A 11 -31.53 -13.04 -17.86
CA TRP A 11 -30.58 -11.92 -17.94
C TRP A 11 -30.38 -11.25 -16.58
N THR A 12 -31.46 -11.04 -15.82
CA THR A 12 -31.39 -10.47 -14.47
C THR A 12 -30.56 -11.33 -13.52
N GLY A 13 -30.74 -12.64 -13.54
CA GLY A 13 -29.97 -13.54 -12.69
C GLY A 13 -28.49 -13.62 -13.08
N ARG A 14 -28.14 -13.51 -14.38
CA ARG A 14 -26.75 -13.35 -14.83
C ARG A 14 -26.11 -12.07 -14.27
N VAL A 15 -26.82 -10.94 -14.29
CA VAL A 15 -26.33 -9.68 -13.71
C VAL A 15 -26.11 -9.82 -12.20
N VAL A 16 -27.06 -10.42 -11.48
CA VAL A 16 -26.93 -10.65 -10.03
C VAL A 16 -25.74 -11.54 -9.72
N VAL A 17 -25.57 -12.66 -10.43
CA VAL A 17 -24.42 -13.56 -10.22
C VAL A 17 -23.10 -12.84 -10.53
N ALA A 18 -23.03 -12.09 -11.62
CA ALA A 18 -21.83 -11.31 -11.96
C ALA A 18 -21.50 -10.27 -10.88
N PHE A 19 -22.51 -9.56 -10.37
CA PHE A 19 -22.32 -8.61 -9.28
C PHE A 19 -21.80 -9.30 -8.01
N LEU A 20 -22.38 -10.43 -7.61
CA LEU A 20 -21.92 -11.20 -6.45
C LEU A 20 -20.48 -11.71 -6.63
N LEU A 21 -20.13 -12.17 -7.83
CA LEU A 21 -18.76 -12.57 -8.16
C LEU A 21 -17.80 -11.38 -8.02
N VAL A 22 -18.16 -10.19 -8.50
CA VAL A 22 -17.32 -8.99 -8.33
C VAL A 22 -17.14 -8.64 -6.85
N GLN A 23 -18.21 -8.69 -6.06
CA GLN A 23 -18.18 -8.43 -4.62
C GLN A 23 -17.29 -9.43 -3.85
N LEU A 24 -17.13 -10.66 -4.34
CA LEU A 24 -16.27 -11.68 -3.72
C LEU A 24 -14.82 -11.63 -4.24
N LEU A 25 -14.66 -11.51 -5.56
CA LEU A 25 -13.36 -11.62 -6.23
C LEU A 25 -12.48 -10.39 -5.99
N LEU A 26 -13.05 -9.19 -5.86
CA LEU A 26 -12.26 -7.98 -5.58
C LEU A 26 -11.58 -8.04 -4.20
N PRO A 27 -12.30 -8.33 -3.09
CA PRO A 27 -11.66 -8.60 -1.80
C PRO A 27 -10.67 -9.76 -1.88
N LEU A 28 -11.06 -10.89 -2.46
CA LEU A 28 -10.17 -12.07 -2.52
C LEU A 28 -8.85 -11.74 -3.21
N ARG A 29 -8.91 -11.05 -4.37
CA ARG A 29 -7.73 -10.58 -5.08
C ARG A 29 -6.86 -9.67 -4.21
N TYR A 30 -7.48 -8.78 -3.45
CA TYR A 30 -6.77 -7.91 -2.53
C TYR A 30 -6.04 -8.71 -1.43
N TYR A 31 -6.63 -9.75 -0.85
CA TYR A 31 -5.93 -10.58 0.14
C TYR A 31 -4.81 -11.45 -0.45
N LEU A 32 -4.96 -11.90 -1.70
CA LEU A 32 -4.00 -12.83 -2.31
C LEU A 32 -2.78 -12.13 -2.95
N TRP A 33 -2.95 -10.92 -3.48
CA TRP A 33 -1.90 -10.25 -4.26
C TRP A 33 -1.44 -8.91 -3.71
N HIS A 34 -2.12 -8.34 -2.71
CA HIS A 34 -1.74 -7.02 -2.22
C HIS A 34 -0.53 -7.07 -1.29
N ARG A 35 0.44 -6.19 -1.54
CA ARG A 35 1.72 -6.14 -0.84
C ARG A 35 1.71 -5.27 0.41
N ASP A 36 0.88 -4.24 0.43
CA ASP A 36 0.84 -3.25 1.51
C ASP A 36 -0.05 -3.76 2.66
N PRO A 37 0.52 -4.17 3.82
CA PRO A 37 -0.27 -4.64 4.95
C PRO A 37 -1.02 -3.50 5.66
N HIS A 38 -0.66 -2.24 5.38
CA HIS A 38 -1.22 -1.04 6.00
C HIS A 38 -2.33 -0.38 5.14
N ASP A 39 -2.69 -0.97 4.00
CA ASP A 39 -3.73 -0.42 3.13
C ASP A 39 -5.14 -0.70 3.69
N GLU A 40 -5.95 0.33 3.96
CA GLU A 40 -7.27 0.23 4.60
C GLU A 40 -8.46 0.47 3.63
N ARG A 41 -8.36 0.02 2.37
CA ARG A 41 -9.41 0.25 1.34
C ARG A 41 -10.80 -0.30 1.68
N PHE A 42 -10.88 -1.35 2.49
CA PHE A 42 -12.14 -1.99 2.85
C PHE A 42 -12.52 -1.63 4.28
N ALA A 43 -13.77 -1.21 4.50
CA ALA A 43 -14.25 -0.72 5.78
C ALA A 43 -14.06 -1.72 6.94
N TRP A 44 -14.11 -3.03 6.69
CA TRP A 44 -13.86 -4.03 7.74
C TRP A 44 -12.39 -4.04 8.22
N ARG A 45 -11.45 -3.48 7.45
CA ARG A 45 -10.05 -3.27 7.89
C ARG A 45 -9.87 -2.02 8.75
N MET A 46 -10.91 -1.22 8.96
CA MET A 46 -10.88 -0.10 9.90
C MET A 46 -10.58 -0.55 11.34
N PHE A 47 -10.81 -1.82 11.67
CA PHE A 47 -10.51 -2.46 12.94
C PHE A 47 -9.25 -3.33 12.92
N SER A 48 -8.43 -3.25 11.86
CA SER A 48 -7.19 -4.01 11.77
C SER A 48 -6.17 -3.51 12.80
N PRO A 49 -5.45 -4.41 13.50
CA PRO A 49 -4.35 -4.03 14.39
C PRO A 49 -3.23 -3.28 13.65
N MET A 50 -3.18 -3.38 12.31
CA MET A 50 -2.24 -2.65 11.48
C MET A 50 -2.39 -1.13 11.59
N ARG A 51 -3.57 -0.60 11.97
CA ARG A 51 -3.77 0.84 12.22
C ARG A 51 -3.07 1.35 13.48
N MET A 52 -2.74 0.45 14.41
CA MET A 52 -2.01 0.77 15.62
C MET A 52 -0.49 0.66 15.43
N ALA A 53 -0.03 0.19 14.27
CA ALA A 53 1.38 0.15 13.97
C ALA A 53 1.94 1.58 13.90
N THR A 54 3.09 1.80 14.50
CA THR A 54 3.83 3.07 14.40
C THR A 54 4.94 2.88 13.38
N CYS A 55 4.90 3.63 12.28
CA CYS A 55 5.94 3.55 11.26
C CYS A 55 6.76 4.83 11.17
N GLU A 56 8.04 4.69 10.86
CA GLU A 56 8.95 5.78 10.60
C GLU A 56 9.57 5.59 9.21
N ALA A 57 9.31 6.55 8.32
CA ALA A 57 9.88 6.57 6.98
C ALA A 57 11.10 7.50 6.93
N ARG A 58 12.23 6.97 6.46
CA ARG A 58 13.48 7.72 6.27
C ARG A 58 13.89 7.67 4.82
N PHE A 59 14.21 8.83 4.26
CA PHE A 59 14.71 8.99 2.89
C PHE A 59 16.14 9.55 2.96
N THR A 60 17.05 8.94 2.21
CA THR A 60 18.37 9.50 1.93
C THR A 60 18.57 9.67 0.43
N VAL A 61 19.30 10.71 0.05
CA VAL A 61 19.76 10.97 -1.31
C VAL A 61 21.28 11.04 -1.24
N ASP A 62 21.98 10.16 -1.96
CA ASP A 62 23.45 10.04 -1.91
C ASP A 62 23.95 9.92 -0.45
N ASP A 63 23.32 9.02 0.31
CA ASP A 63 23.52 8.79 1.76
C ASP A 63 23.26 9.99 2.69
N GLN A 64 22.78 11.12 2.16
CA GLN A 64 22.42 12.28 2.97
C GLN A 64 20.92 12.28 3.32
N PRO A 65 20.54 12.49 4.59
CA PRO A 65 19.13 12.52 4.99
C PRO A 65 18.39 13.67 4.32
N VAL A 66 17.26 13.34 3.69
CA VAL A 66 16.42 14.33 3.01
C VAL A 66 15.41 14.91 3.98
N ARG A 67 15.35 16.24 4.05
CA ARG A 67 14.23 16.95 4.66
C ARG A 67 13.01 16.86 3.75
N ILE A 68 12.20 15.82 3.96
CA ILE A 68 10.90 15.62 3.28
C ILE A 68 9.85 16.66 3.71
N LEU A 69 10.00 17.23 4.90
CA LEU A 69 9.20 18.35 5.37
C LEU A 69 9.46 19.58 4.49
N GLY A 70 8.39 20.08 3.83
CA GLY A 70 8.47 21.20 2.88
C GLY A 70 8.62 20.78 1.41
N GLN A 71 8.96 19.51 1.13
CA GLN A 71 8.95 18.97 -0.24
C GLN A 71 7.62 18.30 -0.58
N PHE A 72 6.97 17.72 0.43
CA PHE A 72 5.68 17.07 0.31
C PHE A 72 4.67 17.72 1.25
N HIS A 73 3.40 17.68 0.84
CA HIS A 73 2.30 18.17 1.66
C HIS A 73 2.13 17.29 2.92
N GLU A 74 1.64 17.89 4.01
CA GLU A 74 1.52 17.22 5.31
C GLU A 74 0.69 15.93 5.27
N ALA A 75 -0.38 15.90 4.47
CA ALA A 75 -1.21 14.71 4.31
C ALA A 75 -0.42 13.52 3.72
N TRP A 76 0.56 13.77 2.87
CA TRP A 76 1.44 12.72 2.34
C TRP A 76 2.41 12.23 3.41
N LEU A 77 2.95 13.12 4.24
CA LEU A 77 3.82 12.76 5.35
C LEU A 77 3.06 11.92 6.39
N GLU A 78 1.80 12.24 6.66
CA GLU A 78 0.94 11.44 7.53
C GLU A 78 0.73 10.04 6.97
N LEU A 79 0.39 9.92 5.68
CA LEU A 79 0.20 8.62 5.04
C LEU A 79 1.51 7.81 4.97
N ALA A 80 2.65 8.47 4.75
CA ALA A 80 3.97 7.86 4.80
C ALA A 80 4.28 7.29 6.21
N ASN A 81 3.99 8.05 7.27
CA ASN A 81 4.18 7.62 8.66
C ASN A 81 3.15 6.57 9.12
N ARG A 82 2.05 6.39 8.37
CA ARG A 82 1.15 5.23 8.52
C ARG A 82 1.65 3.98 7.79
N GLY A 83 2.82 4.04 7.16
CA GLY A 83 3.44 2.91 6.47
C GLY A 83 2.81 2.57 5.13
N ARG A 84 2.16 3.54 4.44
CA ARG A 84 1.52 3.30 3.14
C ARG A 84 2.56 3.19 2.03
N PHE A 85 2.79 1.97 1.54
CA PHE A 85 3.88 1.68 0.60
C PHE A 85 3.72 2.48 -0.69
N VAL A 86 2.51 2.54 -1.25
CA VAL A 86 2.23 3.26 -2.51
C VAL A 86 2.59 4.75 -2.40
N VAL A 87 2.37 5.35 -1.23
CA VAL A 87 2.69 6.77 -0.99
C VAL A 87 4.21 6.94 -0.92
N LEU A 88 4.89 6.08 -0.18
CA LEU A 88 6.35 6.11 -0.05
C LEU A 88 7.07 5.85 -1.39
N GLU A 89 6.61 4.85 -2.14
CA GLU A 89 7.09 4.53 -3.49
C GLU A 89 6.89 5.74 -4.43
N ALA A 90 5.72 6.40 -4.40
CA ALA A 90 5.46 7.59 -5.21
C ALA A 90 6.30 8.82 -4.78
N MET A 91 6.55 8.98 -3.48
CA MET A 91 7.47 10.01 -2.97
C MET A 91 8.90 9.76 -3.46
N ALA A 92 9.39 8.51 -3.37
CA ALA A 92 10.71 8.13 -3.85
C ALA A 92 10.83 8.35 -5.37
N ALA A 93 9.84 7.92 -6.16
CA ALA A 93 9.81 8.13 -7.61
C ALA A 93 9.87 9.62 -7.98
N ARG A 94 9.20 10.49 -7.21
CA ARG A 94 9.30 11.94 -7.39
C ARG A 94 10.71 12.46 -7.10
N LEU A 95 11.38 11.97 -6.06
CA LEU A 95 12.75 12.36 -5.73
C LEU A 95 13.72 11.94 -6.84
N CYS A 96 13.60 10.70 -7.34
CA CYS A 96 14.36 10.21 -8.48
C CYS A 96 14.16 11.07 -9.74
N GLY A 97 12.93 11.52 -10.00
CA GLY A 97 12.62 12.37 -11.15
C GLY A 97 13.17 13.81 -11.05
N GLN A 98 13.49 14.31 -9.85
CA GLN A 98 13.99 15.67 -9.65
C GLN A 98 15.49 15.80 -9.87
N ARG A 99 16.25 14.71 -9.75
CA ARG A 99 17.71 14.71 -9.88
C ARG A 99 18.14 13.46 -10.64
N ALA A 100 18.73 13.64 -11.81
CA ALA A 100 19.27 12.51 -12.56
C ALA A 100 20.58 12.03 -11.92
N GLY A 101 20.73 10.71 -11.80
CA GLY A 101 21.98 10.07 -11.34
C GLY A 101 22.24 10.16 -9.83
N VAL A 102 21.19 10.33 -9.02
CA VAL A 102 21.29 10.23 -7.56
C VAL A 102 20.69 8.92 -7.07
N ASP A 103 21.22 8.42 -5.95
CA ASP A 103 20.69 7.22 -5.30
C ASP A 103 19.68 7.61 -4.22
N VAL A 104 18.43 7.16 -4.34
CA VAL A 104 17.37 7.47 -3.38
C VAL A 104 17.07 6.24 -2.55
N HIS A 105 17.59 6.17 -1.32
CA HIS A 105 17.25 5.07 -0.42
C HIS A 105 16.07 5.44 0.46
N LEU A 106 15.12 4.50 0.53
CA LEU A 106 13.96 4.58 1.41
C LEU A 106 14.00 3.42 2.40
N THR A 107 13.94 3.74 3.68
CA THR A 107 13.79 2.76 4.75
C THR A 107 12.52 3.06 5.52
N LEU A 108 11.67 2.05 5.67
CA LEU A 108 10.46 2.12 6.47
C LEU A 108 10.55 1.13 7.62
N THR A 109 10.54 1.63 8.85
CA THR A 109 10.54 0.78 10.04
C THR A 109 9.18 0.88 10.73
N CYS A 110 8.48 -0.24 10.87
CA CYS A 110 7.17 -0.31 11.51
C CYS A 110 7.22 -1.18 12.77
N ARG A 111 6.74 -0.62 13.88
CA ARG A 111 6.53 -1.32 15.15
C ARG A 111 5.07 -1.68 15.31
N TYR A 112 4.77 -2.97 15.51
CA TYR A 112 3.43 -3.52 15.64
C TYR A 112 3.03 -3.72 17.11
N MET A 113 1.74 -3.97 17.34
CA MET A 113 1.16 -4.14 18.69
C MET A 113 1.66 -5.39 19.42
N ASP A 114 2.11 -6.41 18.68
CA ASP A 114 2.72 -7.61 19.25
C ASP A 114 4.18 -7.37 19.70
N GLY A 115 4.68 -6.13 19.58
CA GLY A 115 6.04 -5.75 19.88
C GLY A 115 7.05 -6.07 18.77
N SER A 116 6.62 -6.76 17.70
CA SER A 116 7.48 -7.02 16.56
C SER A 116 7.81 -5.73 15.81
N SER A 117 9.02 -5.66 15.27
CA SER A 117 9.46 -4.59 14.39
C SER A 117 9.85 -5.18 13.05
N ARG A 118 9.39 -4.56 11.96
CA ARG A 118 9.78 -4.93 10.59
C ARG A 118 10.32 -3.72 9.86
N THR A 119 11.38 -3.93 9.11
CA THR A 119 11.99 -2.91 8.25
C THR A 119 11.79 -3.31 6.79
N TYR A 120 11.36 -2.36 5.98
CA TYR A 120 11.14 -2.49 4.54
C TYR A 120 12.05 -1.51 3.80
N GLY A 121 12.43 -1.84 2.57
CA GLY A 121 13.31 -1.01 1.74
C GLY A 121 14.79 -1.20 2.04
N GLY A 122 15.54 -0.10 2.15
CA GLY A 122 17.00 -0.09 2.31
C GLY A 122 17.79 -0.23 1.00
N ARG A 123 17.11 -0.10 -0.15
CA ARG A 123 17.68 -0.16 -1.49
C ARG A 123 17.43 1.14 -2.24
N ASP A 124 18.22 1.39 -3.28
CA ASP A 124 17.98 2.51 -4.17
C ASP A 124 16.64 2.31 -4.90
N MET A 125 15.72 3.24 -4.65
CA MET A 125 14.37 3.27 -5.18
C MET A 125 14.33 3.76 -6.63
N CYS A 126 15.40 4.40 -7.13
CA CYS A 126 15.49 4.81 -8.53
C CYS A 126 15.74 3.62 -9.46
N ILE A 127 16.31 2.52 -8.93
CA ILE A 127 16.47 1.24 -9.63
C ILE A 127 15.39 0.23 -9.19
N ALA A 128 15.13 0.14 -7.89
CA ALA A 128 14.19 -0.82 -7.31
C ALA A 128 12.95 -0.10 -6.77
N GLU A 129 12.02 0.21 -7.67
CA GLU A 129 10.84 1.07 -7.43
C GLU A 129 9.81 0.56 -6.40
N ARG A 130 10.10 -0.51 -5.65
CA ARG A 130 9.13 -1.16 -4.77
C ARG A 130 9.69 -1.42 -3.38
N LEU A 131 8.82 -1.31 -2.37
CA LEU A 131 9.05 -1.81 -1.02
C LEU A 131 8.75 -3.31 -0.92
#